data_AF-A0A0Q8QCG7-F1
#
_entry.id   AF-A0A0Q8QCG7-F1
#
_cell.length_a   1.000
_cell.length_b   1.000
_cell.length_c   1.000
_cell.angle_alpha   90.00
_cell.angle_beta   90.00
_cell.angle_gamma   90.00
#
_symmetry.space_group_name_H-M   'P 1'
#
loop_
_entity.id
_entity.type
_entity.pdbx_description
1 polymer ?
#
loop_
_entity_poly.entity_id
_entity_poly.type
_entity_poly.pdbx_seq_one_letter_code
_entity_poly.pdbx_strand_id
1 'polypeptide(L)'
;MSDEVPVPPTTPVKIEVTSVTGQKIQFLHKSEKDYYEQAKQKYLDECSFTHANDLRTVDRLLNLEVQCQRYQWYTLAGIHYDATLIEPKAEVEYRRAIKDMQTQIAELQKSLGVTKAEREASTQRADSVGAYITELVQRAKDFGVMRETDKAMELANQLFAMAGAYKRSNENERRKIGLENPETIVDWITDVMQPEYEEIDHHFKKNEDGQKYWIRRL
;
A
#
# COMPACT_ATOMS: atom_id res chain seq x y z
N MET A 1 -5.11 -34.06 -40.64
CA MET A 1 -4.80 -32.67 -40.23
C MET A 1 -3.69 -32.78 -39.22
N SER A 2 -2.46 -32.52 -39.66
CA SER A 2 -1.28 -32.48 -38.80
C SER A 2 -1.33 -31.15 -38.05
N ASP A 3 -1.75 -31.19 -36.80
CA ASP A 3 -1.64 -30.05 -35.90
C ASP A 3 -0.16 -29.76 -35.72
N GLU A 4 0.33 -28.69 -36.37
CA GLU A 4 1.66 -28.16 -36.11
C GLU A 4 1.71 -27.73 -34.65
N VAL A 5 2.39 -28.53 -33.83
CA VAL A 5 2.78 -28.13 -32.49
C VAL A 5 3.66 -26.87 -32.66
N PRO A 6 3.29 -25.73 -32.07
CA PRO A 6 4.04 -24.49 -32.25
C PRO A 6 5.48 -24.69 -31.77
N VAL A 7 6.41 -24.64 -32.72
CA VAL A 7 7.85 -24.78 -32.46
C VAL A 7 8.33 -23.52 -31.73
N PRO A 8 9.03 -23.64 -30.59
CA PRO A 8 9.52 -22.48 -29.85
C PRO A 8 10.55 -21.72 -30.71
N PRO A 9 10.50 -20.38 -30.72
CA PRO A 9 11.44 -19.57 -31.49
C PRO A 9 12.87 -19.79 -30.96
N THR A 10 13.78 -20.13 -31.87
CA THR A 10 15.14 -20.62 -31.63
C THR A 10 16.14 -19.55 -31.15
N THR A 11 15.69 -18.35 -30.78
CA THR A 11 16.58 -17.30 -30.25
C THR A 11 15.88 -16.51 -29.15
N PRO A 12 16.36 -16.56 -27.89
CA PRO A 12 15.77 -15.80 -26.80
C PRO A 12 16.05 -14.31 -27.01
N VAL A 13 15.04 -13.59 -27.48
CA VAL A 13 15.07 -12.12 -27.47
C VAL A 13 14.85 -11.71 -26.02
N LYS A 14 15.90 -11.23 -25.35
CA LYS A 14 15.77 -10.69 -23.99
C LYS A 14 14.97 -9.41 -24.05
N ILE A 15 13.69 -9.49 -23.70
CA ILE A 15 12.81 -8.32 -23.63
C ILE A 15 12.69 -7.92 -22.16
N GLU A 16 13.12 -6.70 -21.82
CA GLU A 16 13.05 -6.17 -20.46
C GLU A 16 11.73 -5.42 -20.21
N VAL A 17 11.12 -5.67 -19.05
CA VAL A 17 9.94 -4.96 -18.56
C VAL A 17 10.16 -4.56 -17.11
N THR A 18 9.64 -3.40 -16.73
CA THR A 18 9.64 -2.92 -15.34
C THR A 18 8.47 -3.53 -14.57
N SER A 19 8.77 -4.20 -13.46
CA SER A 19 7.81 -4.81 -12.55
C SER A 19 6.97 -3.78 -11.81
N VAL A 20 6.02 -4.23 -10.99
CA VAL A 20 5.20 -3.35 -10.15
C VAL A 20 6.06 -2.62 -9.11
N THR A 21 7.05 -3.29 -8.53
CA THR A 21 7.98 -2.71 -7.56
C THR A 21 9.16 -1.94 -8.20
N GLY A 22 9.22 -1.87 -9.53
CA GLY A 22 10.28 -1.14 -10.26
C GLY A 22 11.50 -1.99 -10.62
N GLN A 23 11.49 -3.30 -10.37
CA GLN A 23 12.57 -4.19 -10.76
C GLN A 23 12.52 -4.50 -12.26
N LYS A 24 13.67 -4.76 -12.88
CA LYS A 24 13.72 -5.19 -14.28
C LYS A 24 13.59 -6.71 -14.38
N ILE A 25 12.59 -7.17 -15.12
CA ILE A 25 12.34 -8.59 -15.37
C ILE A 25 12.60 -8.87 -16.86
N GLN A 26 13.21 -10.02 -17.15
CA GLN A 26 13.53 -10.46 -18.51
C GLN A 26 12.58 -11.56 -18.97
N PHE A 27 12.01 -11.39 -20.16
CA PHE A 27 11.14 -12.35 -20.82
C PHE A 27 11.85 -12.96 -22.04
N LEU A 28 11.49 -14.21 -22.35
CA LEU A 28 12.07 -14.94 -23.49
C LEU A 28 11.28 -14.70 -24.78
N HIS A 29 9.98 -14.46 -24.65
CA HIS A 29 9.06 -14.29 -25.76
C HIS A 29 8.20 -13.05 -25.61
N LYS A 30 7.81 -12.45 -26.75
CA LYS A 30 6.87 -11.32 -26.77
C LYS A 30 5.51 -11.71 -26.17
N SER A 31 5.05 -12.93 -26.39
CA SER A 31 3.79 -13.43 -25.81
C SER A 31 3.80 -13.44 -24.29
N GLU A 32 4.92 -13.80 -23.65
CA GLU A 32 5.07 -13.76 -22.19
C GLU A 32 5.03 -12.32 -21.68
N LYS A 33 5.71 -11.41 -22.38
CA LYS A 33 5.65 -9.98 -22.07
C LYS A 33 4.22 -9.46 -22.16
N ASP A 34 3.54 -9.71 -23.28
CA ASP A 34 2.21 -9.17 -23.54
C ASP A 34 1.21 -9.71 -22.51
N TYR A 35 1.33 -11.00 -22.13
CA TYR A 35 0.58 -11.59 -21.03
C TYR A 35 0.88 -10.92 -19.69
N TYR A 36 2.17 -10.74 -19.35
CA TYR A 36 2.58 -10.09 -18.11
C TYR A 36 2.06 -8.67 -17.99
N GLU A 37 2.15 -7.85 -19.04
CA GLU A 37 1.65 -6.47 -19.02
C GLU A 37 0.12 -6.40 -18.87
N GLN A 38 -0.61 -7.29 -19.54
CA GLN A 38 -2.06 -7.41 -19.38
C GLN A 38 -2.46 -7.85 -17.97
N ALA A 39 -1.81 -8.89 -17.44
CA ALA A 39 -2.06 -9.39 -16.10
C ALA A 39 -1.69 -8.34 -15.04
N LYS A 40 -0.55 -7.65 -15.22
CA LYS A 40 -0.11 -6.55 -14.36
C LYS A 40 -1.18 -5.47 -14.27
N GLN A 41 -1.66 -4.99 -15.42
CA GLN A 41 -2.70 -3.97 -15.45
C GLN A 41 -3.98 -4.45 -14.76
N LYS A 42 -4.42 -5.67 -15.05
CA LYS A 42 -5.59 -6.28 -14.42
C LYS A 42 -5.47 -6.35 -12.89
N TYR A 43 -4.34 -6.79 -12.36
CA TYR A 43 -4.14 -6.84 -10.90
C TYR A 43 -4.10 -5.44 -10.29
N LEU A 44 -3.50 -4.46 -10.96
CA LEU A 44 -3.50 -3.08 -10.48
C LEU A 44 -4.90 -2.46 -10.45
N ASP A 45 -5.76 -2.81 -11.40
CA ASP A 45 -7.13 -2.31 -11.49
C ASP A 45 -8.09 -3.04 -10.53
N GLU A 46 -7.91 -4.34 -10.32
CA GLU A 46 -8.83 -5.19 -9.55
C GLU A 46 -8.49 -5.33 -8.06
N CYS A 47 -7.24 -5.06 -7.65
CA CYS A 47 -6.80 -5.27 -6.26
C CYS A 47 -6.77 -3.96 -5.45
N SER A 48 -7.23 -4.02 -4.21
CA SER A 48 -7.03 -2.94 -3.23
C SER A 48 -5.71 -3.15 -2.48
N PHE A 49 -4.70 -2.35 -2.80
CA PHE A 49 -3.43 -2.38 -2.08
C PHE A 49 -3.53 -1.58 -0.78
N THR A 50 -3.43 -2.26 0.35
CA THR A 50 -3.51 -1.64 1.68
C THR A 50 -2.12 -1.49 2.30
N HIS A 51 -1.21 -2.39 1.95
CA HIS A 51 0.15 -2.42 2.50
C HIS A 51 1.21 -2.40 1.39
N ALA A 52 2.38 -1.84 1.70
CA ALA A 52 3.51 -1.82 0.77
C ALA A 52 3.99 -3.23 0.36
N ASN A 53 3.73 -4.24 1.19
CA ASN A 53 4.02 -5.64 0.86
C ASN A 53 3.10 -6.19 -0.24
N ASP A 54 1.91 -5.64 -0.45
CA ASP A 54 0.96 -6.15 -1.43
C ASP A 54 1.53 -6.02 -2.85
N LEU A 55 2.28 -4.94 -3.13
CA LEU A 55 2.97 -4.76 -4.42
C LEU A 55 4.04 -5.83 -4.66
N ARG A 56 4.75 -6.27 -3.61
CA ARG A 56 5.71 -7.39 -3.70
C ARG A 56 5.00 -8.72 -3.92
N THR A 57 3.83 -8.89 -3.29
CA THR A 57 2.98 -10.07 -3.46
C THR A 57 2.46 -10.17 -4.89
N VAL A 58 2.04 -9.05 -5.51
CA VAL A 58 1.66 -9.00 -6.93
C VAL A 58 2.84 -9.35 -7.84
N ASP A 59 4.03 -8.79 -7.59
CA ASP A 59 5.22 -9.13 -8.39
C ASP A 59 5.55 -10.62 -8.28
N ARG A 60 5.41 -11.22 -7.09
CA ARG A 60 5.61 -12.66 -6.92
C ARG A 60 4.55 -13.48 -7.65
N LEU A 61 3.28 -13.07 -7.58
CA LEU A 61 2.17 -13.72 -8.26
C LEU A 61 2.38 -13.73 -9.78
N LEU A 62 2.64 -12.56 -10.37
CA LEU A 62 2.86 -12.43 -11.81
C LEU A 62 4.05 -13.26 -12.30
N ASN A 63 5.15 -13.29 -11.54
CA ASN A 63 6.30 -14.12 -11.88
C ASN A 63 5.97 -15.62 -11.86
N LEU A 64 5.20 -16.08 -10.86
CA LEU A 64 4.75 -17.48 -10.78
C LEU A 64 3.82 -17.84 -11.94
N GLU A 65 2.92 -16.96 -12.35
CA GLU A 65 2.02 -17.20 -13.49
C GLU A 65 2.78 -17.37 -14.79
N VAL A 66 3.74 -16.48 -15.08
CA VAL A 66 4.60 -16.57 -16.27
C VAL A 66 5.44 -17.85 -16.24
N GLN A 67 6.05 -18.19 -15.10
CA GLN A 67 6.82 -19.43 -14.98
C GLN A 67 5.94 -20.66 -15.18
N CYS A 68 4.74 -20.70 -14.58
CA CYS A 68 3.80 -21.78 -14.76
C CYS A 68 3.43 -21.97 -16.24
N GLN A 69 3.14 -20.88 -16.95
CA GLN A 69 2.84 -20.92 -18.39
C GLN A 69 4.02 -21.46 -19.20
N ARG A 70 5.24 -20.99 -18.90
CA ARG A 70 6.46 -21.46 -19.55
C ARG A 70 6.68 -22.95 -19.36
N TYR A 71 6.57 -23.44 -18.13
CA TYR A 71 6.70 -24.87 -17.82
C TYR A 71 5.63 -25.71 -18.54
N GLN A 72 4.40 -25.22 -18.59
CA GLN A 72 3.32 -25.90 -19.32
C GLN A 72 3.63 -26.02 -20.81
N TRP A 73 4.10 -24.94 -21.46
CA TRP A 73 4.44 -24.95 -22.89
C TRP A 73 5.53 -25.97 -23.22
N TYR A 74 6.65 -25.95 -22.50
CA TYR A 74 7.75 -26.89 -22.73
C TYR A 74 7.35 -28.34 -22.44
N THR A 75 6.58 -28.57 -21.38
CA THR A 75 6.07 -29.91 -21.04
C THR A 75 5.11 -30.44 -22.11
N LEU A 76 4.21 -29.58 -22.63
CA LEU A 76 3.28 -29.93 -23.72
C LEU A 76 4.01 -30.24 -25.03
N ALA A 77 5.07 -29.49 -25.34
CA ALA A 77 5.88 -29.71 -26.52
C ALA A 77 6.85 -30.90 -26.38
N GLY A 78 6.99 -31.47 -25.17
CA GLY A 78 7.91 -32.58 -24.90
C GLY A 78 9.38 -32.21 -25.04
N ILE A 79 9.71 -30.92 -24.99
CA ILE A 79 11.07 -30.40 -25.22
C ILE A 79 11.49 -29.40 -24.15
N HIS A 80 12.77 -29.39 -23.82
CA HIS A 80 13.41 -28.38 -23.00
C HIS A 80 13.59 -27.06 -23.75
N TYR A 81 14.03 -26.03 -23.04
CA TYR A 81 14.29 -24.69 -23.58
C TYR A 81 15.39 -24.66 -24.65
N ASP A 82 16.26 -25.66 -24.67
CA ASP A 82 17.35 -25.86 -25.64
C ASP A 82 16.96 -26.80 -26.79
N ALA A 83 15.66 -27.10 -26.94
CA ALA A 83 15.09 -28.01 -27.92
C ALA A 83 15.52 -29.49 -27.76
N THR A 84 16.09 -29.88 -26.61
CA THR A 84 16.32 -31.29 -26.29
C THR A 84 15.02 -31.97 -25.82
N LEU A 85 14.87 -33.26 -26.06
CA LEU A 85 13.69 -34.01 -25.61
C LEU A 85 13.67 -34.15 -24.09
N ILE A 86 12.48 -33.99 -23.49
CA ILE A 86 12.29 -34.19 -22.06
C ILE A 86 12.32 -35.68 -21.73
N GLU A 87 13.14 -36.06 -20.76
CA GLU A 87 13.14 -37.42 -20.23
C GLU A 87 11.87 -37.69 -19.40
N PRO A 88 11.33 -38.93 -19.39
CA PRO A 88 10.09 -39.26 -18.67
C PRO A 88 10.13 -38.91 -17.17
N LYS A 89 11.30 -38.98 -16.53
CA LYS A 89 11.45 -38.58 -15.12
C LYS A 89 11.34 -37.08 -14.92
N ALA A 90 11.99 -36.30 -15.79
CA ALA A 90 11.94 -34.84 -15.74
C ALA A 90 10.52 -34.32 -16.04
N GLU A 91 9.77 -34.98 -16.93
CA GLU A 91 8.37 -34.64 -17.20
C GLU A 91 7.48 -34.74 -15.95
N VAL A 92 7.66 -35.81 -15.15
CA VAL A 92 6.92 -36.00 -13.88
C VAL A 92 7.24 -34.89 -12.88
N GLU A 93 8.52 -34.49 -12.78
CA GLU A 93 8.95 -33.39 -11.92
C GLU A 93 8.36 -32.05 -12.36
N TYR A 94 8.33 -31.78 -13.68
CA TYR A 94 7.72 -30.57 -14.22
C TYR A 94 6.22 -30.52 -13.97
N ARG A 95 5.50 -31.62 -14.15
CA ARG A 95 4.06 -31.71 -13.83
C ARG A 95 3.81 -31.44 -12.34
N ARG A 96 4.67 -31.92 -11.46
CA ARG A 96 4.60 -31.64 -10.02
C ARG A 96 4.86 -30.16 -9.73
N ALA A 97 5.93 -29.58 -10.30
CA ALA A 97 6.25 -28.17 -10.14
C ALA A 97 5.12 -27.25 -10.64
N ILE A 98 4.49 -27.58 -11.78
CA ILE A 98 3.31 -26.87 -12.30
C ILE A 98 2.18 -26.87 -11.27
N LYS A 99 1.86 -28.04 -10.69
CA LYS A 99 0.81 -28.16 -9.67
C LYS A 99 1.13 -27.33 -8.44
N ASP A 100 2.37 -27.39 -7.94
CA ASP A 100 2.81 -26.64 -6.76
C ASP A 100 2.76 -25.12 -7.00
N MET A 101 3.16 -24.66 -8.20
CA MET A 101 3.03 -23.26 -8.61
C MET A 101 1.57 -22.81 -8.69
N GLN A 102 0.68 -23.64 -9.26
CA GLN A 102 -0.75 -23.35 -9.34
C GLN A 102 -1.39 -23.21 -7.95
N THR A 103 -1.00 -24.07 -7.00
CA THR A 103 -1.44 -23.94 -5.60
C THR A 103 -0.98 -22.62 -4.98
N GLN A 104 0.29 -22.26 -5.15
CA GLN A 104 0.81 -20.98 -4.64
C GLN A 104 0.13 -19.76 -5.29
N ILE A 105 -0.16 -19.82 -6.59
CA ILE A 105 -0.91 -18.77 -7.29
C ILE A 105 -2.29 -18.57 -6.64
N ALA A 106 -3.02 -19.65 -6.37
CA ALA A 106 -4.33 -19.57 -5.73
C ALA A 106 -4.25 -18.98 -4.31
N GLU A 107 -3.24 -19.36 -3.53
CA GLU A 107 -3.01 -18.81 -2.18
C GLU A 107 -2.67 -17.31 -2.22
N LEU A 108 -1.82 -16.89 -3.16
CA LEU A 108 -1.45 -15.48 -3.33
C LEU A 108 -2.65 -14.64 -3.81
N GLN A 109 -3.44 -15.14 -4.75
CA GLN A 109 -4.67 -14.49 -5.22
C GLN A 109 -5.69 -14.30 -4.09
N LYS A 110 -5.79 -15.29 -3.18
CA LYS A 110 -6.60 -15.17 -1.96
C LYS A 110 -6.04 -14.11 -1.00
N SER A 111 -4.73 -14.11 -0.77
CA SER A 111 -4.10 -13.12 0.12
C SER A 111 -4.27 -11.67 -0.36
N LEU A 112 -4.36 -11.47 -1.68
CA LEU A 112 -4.56 -10.17 -2.32
C LEU A 112 -6.05 -9.78 -2.44
N GLY A 113 -6.98 -10.61 -1.97
CA GLY A 113 -8.41 -10.34 -2.05
C GLY A 113 -8.99 -10.34 -3.46
N VAL A 114 -8.30 -10.99 -4.42
CA VAL A 114 -8.70 -11.00 -5.84
C VAL A 114 -9.87 -11.94 -6.09
N THR A 115 -10.17 -12.85 -5.15
CA THR A 115 -11.28 -13.79 -5.33
C THR A 115 -12.62 -13.06 -5.29
N LYS A 116 -13.56 -13.48 -6.15
CA LYS A 116 -14.90 -12.89 -6.24
C LYS A 116 -15.60 -12.85 -4.87
N ALA A 117 -15.44 -13.90 -4.08
CA ALA A 117 -16.00 -14.00 -2.73
C ALA A 117 -15.42 -12.97 -1.75
N GLU A 118 -14.13 -12.66 -1.82
CA GLU A 118 -13.50 -11.65 -0.97
C GLU A 118 -13.83 -10.22 -1.43
N ARG A 119 -13.91 -9.99 -2.75
CA ARG A 119 -14.43 -8.73 -3.30
C ARG A 119 -15.86 -8.47 -2.82
N GLU A 120 -16.74 -9.46 -2.94
CA GLU A 120 -18.13 -9.36 -2.45
C GLU A 120 -18.20 -9.18 -0.92
N ALA A 121 -17.35 -9.86 -0.14
CA ALA A 121 -17.28 -9.68 1.31
C ALA A 121 -16.74 -8.30 1.74
N SER A 122 -15.81 -7.72 0.97
CA SER A 122 -15.28 -6.37 1.23
C SER A 122 -16.34 -5.29 0.94
N THR A 123 -17.11 -5.44 -0.13
CA THR A 123 -18.23 -4.56 -0.47
C THR A 123 -19.32 -4.63 0.61
N GLN A 124 -19.62 -5.82 1.14
CA GLN A 124 -20.58 -5.99 2.24
C GLN A 124 -20.12 -5.36 3.58
N ARG A 125 -18.80 -5.23 3.82
CA ARG A 125 -18.28 -4.50 5.00
C ARG A 125 -18.37 -2.98 4.85
N ALA A 126 -18.41 -2.49 3.61
CA ALA A 126 -18.50 -1.05 3.30
C ALA A 126 -19.93 -0.50 3.36
N ASP A 127 -20.96 -1.32 3.62
CA ASP A 127 -22.38 -0.92 3.58
C ASP A 127 -22.80 0.10 4.66
N SER A 128 -21.92 0.45 5.62
CA SER A 128 -22.16 1.62 6.46
C SER A 128 -21.18 2.73 6.14
N VAL A 129 -21.74 3.90 5.78
CA VAL A 129 -20.98 5.16 5.60
C VAL A 129 -20.06 5.43 6.80
N GLY A 130 -20.48 5.04 8.01
CA GLY A 130 -19.68 5.15 9.22
C GLY A 130 -18.42 4.26 9.23
N ALA A 131 -18.52 3.01 8.76
CA ALA A 131 -17.36 2.12 8.62
C ALA A 131 -16.38 2.66 7.58
N TYR A 132 -16.89 3.13 6.44
CA TYR A 132 -16.07 3.75 5.40
C TYR A 132 -15.32 5.00 5.89
N ILE A 133 -16.00 5.88 6.64
CA ILE A 133 -15.36 7.06 7.26
C ILE A 133 -14.30 6.63 8.28
N THR A 134 -14.59 5.63 9.11
CA THR A 134 -13.64 5.15 10.12
C THR A 134 -12.38 4.57 9.47
N GLU A 135 -12.55 3.82 8.38
CA GLU A 135 -11.45 3.24 7.62
C GLU A 135 -10.64 4.32 6.88
N LEU A 136 -11.30 5.33 6.30
CA LEU A 136 -10.63 6.50 5.74
C LEU A 136 -9.80 7.26 6.77
N VAL A 137 -10.35 7.45 7.97
CA VAL A 137 -9.67 8.11 9.10
C VAL A 137 -8.47 7.27 9.56
N GLN A 138 -8.63 5.95 9.66
CA GLN A 138 -7.55 5.05 10.04
C GLN A 138 -6.44 5.06 8.98
N ARG A 139 -6.78 4.96 7.69
CA ARG A 139 -5.81 5.08 6.61
C ARG A 139 -5.14 6.45 6.62
N ALA A 140 -5.87 7.53 6.82
CA ALA A 140 -5.28 8.86 6.95
C ALA A 140 -4.27 8.96 8.11
N LYS A 141 -4.50 8.25 9.22
CA LYS A 141 -3.52 8.09 10.30
C LYS A 141 -2.31 7.28 9.86
N ASP A 142 -2.54 6.12 9.24
CA ASP A 142 -1.48 5.22 8.75
C ASP A 142 -0.61 5.89 7.66
N PHE A 143 -1.18 6.82 6.88
CA PHE A 143 -0.51 7.64 5.88
C PHE A 143 0.08 8.96 6.42
N GLY A 144 0.01 9.21 7.74
CA GLY A 144 0.60 10.39 8.37
C GLY A 144 -0.10 11.72 8.04
N VAL A 145 -1.35 11.68 7.57
CA VAL A 145 -2.13 12.84 7.14
C VAL A 145 -2.77 13.58 8.33
N MET A 146 -2.83 12.98 9.53
CA MET A 146 -3.26 13.70 10.72
C MET A 146 -2.11 14.50 11.35
N ARG A 147 -2.31 15.81 11.45
CA ARG A 147 -1.66 16.58 12.51
C ARG A 147 -2.15 16.05 13.86
N GLU A 148 -1.27 15.96 14.85
CA GLU A 148 -1.63 15.72 16.26
C GLU A 148 -2.32 17.00 16.74
N THR A 149 -3.60 17.11 16.38
CA THR A 149 -4.43 18.27 16.71
C THR A 149 -4.83 18.27 18.17
N ASP A 150 -4.70 17.13 18.86
CA ASP A 150 -5.21 16.95 20.22
C ASP A 150 -4.56 17.92 21.20
N LYS A 151 -3.23 18.05 21.18
CA LYS A 151 -2.51 18.98 22.05
C LYS A 151 -2.72 20.45 21.66
N ALA A 152 -2.80 20.74 20.36
CA ALA A 152 -3.13 22.08 19.88
C ALA A 152 -4.57 22.50 20.28
N MET A 153 -5.53 21.58 20.23
CA MET A 153 -6.90 21.79 20.68
C MET A 153 -6.98 21.93 22.20
N GLU A 154 -6.21 21.15 22.95
CA GLU A 154 -6.07 21.29 24.40
C GLU A 154 -5.61 22.71 24.78
N LEU A 155 -4.52 23.18 24.19
CA LEU A 155 -3.98 24.52 24.41
C LEU A 155 -4.99 25.63 24.05
N ALA A 156 -5.69 25.49 22.92
CA ALA A 156 -6.73 26.44 22.51
C ALA A 156 -7.92 26.46 23.49
N ASN A 157 -8.36 25.30 23.99
CA ASN A 157 -9.43 25.21 24.98
C ASN A 157 -9.02 25.85 26.32
N GLN A 158 -7.77 25.67 26.75
CA GLN A 158 -7.24 26.33 27.95
C GLN A 158 -7.24 27.85 27.79
N LEU A 159 -6.79 28.37 26.64
CA LEU A 159 -6.85 29.80 26.35
C LEU A 159 -8.28 30.35 26.41
N PHE A 160 -9.23 29.67 25.75
CA PHE A 160 -10.64 30.09 25.76
C PHE A 160 -11.24 30.05 27.17
N ALA A 161 -10.85 29.07 27.99
CA ALA A 161 -11.27 28.98 29.37
C ALA A 161 -10.73 30.16 30.20
N MET A 162 -9.43 30.48 30.08
CA MET A 162 -8.80 31.61 30.78
C MET A 162 -9.40 32.96 30.37
N ALA A 163 -9.51 33.21 29.06
CA ALA A 163 -10.11 34.44 28.54
C ALA A 163 -11.59 34.57 28.91
N GLY A 164 -12.33 33.45 28.87
CA GLY A 164 -13.73 33.38 29.28
C GLY A 164 -13.92 33.62 30.78
N ALA A 165 -13.06 33.03 31.62
CA ALA A 165 -13.08 33.22 33.06
C ALA A 165 -12.78 34.67 33.43
N TYR A 166 -11.73 35.26 32.84
CA TYR A 166 -11.40 36.66 33.02
C TYR A 166 -12.59 37.57 32.69
N LYS A 167 -13.24 37.37 31.54
CA LYS A 167 -14.37 38.18 31.09
C LYS A 167 -15.62 38.06 31.97
N ARG A 168 -15.86 36.88 32.58
CA ARG A 168 -17.08 36.60 33.37
C ARG A 168 -16.92 36.86 34.87
N SER A 169 -15.69 36.94 35.37
CA SER A 169 -15.40 37.14 36.79
C SER A 169 -15.19 38.59 37.16
N ASN A 170 -15.54 38.94 38.41
CA ASN A 170 -15.21 40.22 39.02
C ASN A 170 -13.77 40.24 39.57
N GLU A 171 -13.29 41.40 40.01
CA GLU A 171 -11.88 41.58 40.40
C GLU A 171 -11.44 40.71 41.61
N ASN A 172 -12.33 40.50 42.58
CA ASN A 172 -12.06 39.61 43.71
C ASN A 172 -12.00 38.14 43.30
N GLU A 173 -12.83 37.72 42.34
CA GLU A 173 -12.81 36.36 41.77
C GLU A 173 -11.57 36.14 40.92
N ARG A 174 -11.18 37.13 40.10
CA ARG A 174 -9.96 37.13 39.27
C ARG A 174 -8.70 36.93 40.11
N ARG A 175 -8.61 37.60 41.25
CA ARG A 175 -7.51 37.43 42.22
C ARG A 175 -7.44 36.01 42.80
N LYS A 176 -8.57 35.36 43.05
CA LYS A 176 -8.60 33.98 43.57
C LYS A 176 -8.16 32.94 42.55
N ILE A 177 -8.41 33.19 41.26
CA ILE A 177 -8.05 32.27 40.17
C ILE A 177 -6.71 32.63 39.50
N GLY A 178 -5.98 33.63 40.02
CA GLY A 178 -4.68 34.04 39.50
C GLY A 178 -4.75 34.72 38.12
N LEU A 179 -5.89 35.31 37.76
CA LEU A 179 -6.10 36.05 36.50
C LEU A 179 -6.44 37.51 36.79
N GLU A 180 -5.63 38.17 37.64
CA GLU A 180 -5.88 39.55 38.06
C GLU A 180 -5.88 40.51 36.87
N ASN A 181 -4.92 40.35 35.97
CA ASN A 181 -4.74 41.22 34.82
C ASN A 181 -4.71 40.43 33.50
N PRO A 182 -5.05 41.05 32.36
CA PRO A 182 -4.96 40.42 31.05
C PRO A 182 -3.54 39.99 30.69
N GLU A 183 -2.52 40.69 31.22
CA GLU A 183 -1.10 40.36 31.03
C GLU A 183 -0.80 38.92 31.44
N THR A 184 -1.44 38.39 32.49
CA THR A 184 -1.23 36.99 32.92
C THR A 184 -1.65 35.97 31.86
N ILE A 185 -2.65 36.31 31.03
CA ILE A 185 -3.05 35.46 29.90
C ILE A 185 -2.02 35.58 28.77
N VAL A 186 -1.48 36.77 28.53
CA VAL A 186 -0.43 37.01 27.52
C VAL A 186 0.87 36.31 27.90
N ASP A 187 1.26 36.38 29.18
CA ASP A 187 2.42 35.67 29.73
C ASP A 187 2.25 34.16 29.54
N TRP A 188 1.07 33.61 29.85
CA TRP A 188 0.79 32.20 29.60
C TRP A 188 0.84 31.81 28.11
N ILE A 189 0.36 32.68 27.20
CA ILE A 189 0.47 32.45 25.76
C ILE A 189 1.94 32.35 25.34
N THR A 190 2.77 33.26 25.84
CA THR A 190 4.18 33.36 25.42
C THR A 190 5.08 32.32 26.09
N ASP A 191 4.84 32.00 27.37
CA ASP A 191 5.68 31.10 28.16
C ASP A 191 5.29 29.63 28.02
N VAL A 192 4.01 29.33 27.72
CA VAL A 192 3.48 27.96 27.71
C VAL A 192 2.92 27.59 26.34
N MET A 193 1.91 28.33 25.87
CA MET A 193 1.19 27.94 24.65
C MET A 193 2.08 27.95 23.41
N GLN A 194 2.87 29.01 23.23
CA GLN A 194 3.73 29.16 22.06
C GLN A 194 4.85 28.09 22.02
N PRO A 195 5.65 27.89 23.09
CA PRO A 195 6.69 26.85 23.08
C PRO A 195 6.14 25.44 22.86
N GLU A 196 5.04 25.06 23.52
CA GLU A 196 4.43 23.74 23.33
C GLU A 196 3.86 23.57 21.91
N TYR A 197 3.29 24.63 21.33
CA TYR A 197 2.79 24.59 19.95
C TYR A 197 3.93 24.48 18.93
N GLU A 198 5.03 25.20 19.14
CA GLU A 198 6.22 25.13 18.31
C GLU A 198 6.89 23.75 18.39
N GLU A 199 6.89 23.10 19.56
CA GLU A 199 7.39 21.72 19.71
C GLU A 199 6.59 20.73 18.87
N ILE A 200 5.25 20.85 18.85
CA ILE A 200 4.39 20.05 17.98
C ILE A 200 4.75 20.29 16.51
N ASP A 201 4.84 21.55 16.09
CA ASP A 201 5.18 21.89 14.69
C ASP A 201 6.59 21.40 14.29
N HIS A 202 7.55 21.46 15.21
CA HIS A 202 8.90 20.93 15.02
C HIS A 202 8.94 19.40 14.95
N HIS A 203 8.18 18.71 15.80
CA HIS A 203 8.02 17.26 15.74
C HIS A 203 7.45 16.84 14.38
N PHE A 204 6.45 17.58 13.86
CA PHE A 204 5.91 17.38 12.52
C PHE A 204 6.92 17.61 11.40
N LYS A 205 7.75 18.65 11.50
CA LYS A 205 8.78 18.97 10.48
C LYS A 205 9.95 17.98 10.48
N LYS A 206 10.33 17.46 11.65
CA LYS A 206 11.52 16.59 11.82
C LYS A 206 11.23 15.11 11.50
N ASN A 207 9.99 14.67 11.68
CA ASN A 207 9.56 13.33 11.28
C ASN A 207 9.29 13.26 9.77
N GLU A 208 10.38 13.29 8.97
CA GLU A 208 10.36 13.10 7.51
C GLU A 208 9.66 11.79 7.07
N ASP A 209 9.54 10.81 7.97
CA ASP A 209 8.86 9.54 7.70
C ASP A 209 7.33 9.65 7.65
N GLY A 210 6.73 10.64 8.30
CA GLY A 210 5.27 10.89 8.30
C GLY A 210 4.81 11.85 7.20
N GLN A 211 5.72 12.67 6.64
CA GLN A 211 5.40 13.74 5.68
C GLN A 211 5.73 13.36 4.22
N LYS A 212 5.60 12.08 3.84
CA LYS A 212 6.11 11.56 2.56
C LYS A 212 5.48 12.13 1.28
N TYR A 213 4.39 12.90 1.34
CA TYR A 213 3.66 13.33 0.13
C TYR A 213 3.32 14.82 -0.01
N TRP A 214 3.60 15.68 0.97
CA TRP A 214 3.20 17.09 0.91
C TRP A 214 4.30 18.07 0.45
N ILE A 215 5.56 17.63 0.38
CA ILE A 215 6.60 18.43 -0.28
C ILE A 215 6.54 18.15 -1.78
N ARG A 216 5.59 18.76 -2.49
CA ARG A 216 5.85 19.11 -3.89
C ARG A 216 6.97 20.14 -3.86
N ARG A 217 8.19 19.73 -4.24
CA ARG A 217 9.22 20.70 -4.61
C ARG A 217 8.62 21.56 -5.74
N LEU A 218 8.35 22.83 -5.43
CA LEU A 218 8.20 23.87 -6.43
C LEU A 218 9.60 24.27 -6.90
#